data_AF-A0A1Y2SMJ4-F1
#
_entry.id   AF-A0A1Y2SMJ4-F1
#
_cell.length_a   1.000
_cell.length_b   1.000
_cell.length_c   1.000
_cell.angle_alpha   90.00
_cell.angle_beta   90.00
_cell.angle_gamma   90.00
#
_symmetry.space_group_name_H-M   'P 1'
#
loop_
_entity.id
_entity.type
_entity.pdbx_description
1 polymer ?
#
loop_
_entity_poly.entity_id
_entity_poly.type
_entity_poly.pdbx_seq_one_letter_code
_entity_poly.pdbx_strand_id
1 'polypeptide(L)'
;MNTHTHKAILHTAFTGQKSSPVGAAAIESHLSCMTAALEPWFDNVPSRLAELAKSGKRDQKRLEDVAERLNASYDKVQPQTETEKRVYTIWCHLLETDAFGVTDDFFQIGGNSILVARMIENIENAFSLRIPIAGIYVEPTVARIAAILDEIRAAYQANPAQFVGTYHSEALIRQHAETLENDVYLKESVRPDGLIHANWYQPDTILLTGATGYLGLHLLEQLLKQTSARVICLCRASDKQHARDRIRDGFKHYRIDVGHGLERVDFVIGDLGLPRFGLLPETWTQLAESVDVIYHNGALVNFIYPYSALKNINVDSTRTALALACTARLKHLHYVSSVNALFATESPRPYLEDDRAMSESVRDPSGYSGSKWVAEGIINIARKRGVPVSIYRPGLILGHTRTGAAQGNDYLVASLKGYLTMGFYPDHALLLDIVPVDYVAASLVHISGQPECNGKFFNLFNPEQISTRQFFDWVQDFGYILNPVPFYEGKEQILTLDDTHPLYPLIPQIRDMTSRPYRALDPAYIDEIHPELELRNTLSGLAGSDIRCPTITAEYVHQILRYLIGAGFLPATLSEHFKKEAVA
;
A
#
# COMPACT_ATOMS: atom_id res chain seq x y z
N MET A 1 -2.08 -25.88 27.90
CA MET A 1 -1.84 -24.43 28.07
C MET A 1 -0.51 -24.26 28.77
N ASN A 2 0.42 -23.52 28.17
CA ASN A 2 1.59 -23.05 28.91
C ASN A 2 1.76 -21.56 28.65
N THR A 3 1.76 -20.80 29.73
CA THR A 3 1.70 -19.33 29.86
C THR A 3 2.96 -18.62 29.34
N HIS A 4 3.81 -19.35 28.61
CA HIS A 4 5.07 -18.88 28.02
C HIS A 4 4.92 -18.36 26.59
N THR A 5 3.95 -18.84 25.81
CA THR A 5 3.84 -18.46 24.38
C THR A 5 3.34 -17.03 24.17
N HIS A 6 2.42 -16.55 25.01
CA HIS A 6 2.01 -15.13 24.97
C HIS A 6 3.12 -14.18 25.48
N LYS A 7 3.98 -14.65 26.39
CA LYS A 7 5.17 -13.89 26.82
C LYS A 7 6.27 -13.90 25.77
N ALA A 8 6.44 -14.98 25.00
CA ALA A 8 7.44 -15.04 23.92
C ALA A 8 7.06 -14.14 22.74
N ILE A 9 5.78 -14.13 22.34
CA ILE A 9 5.27 -13.24 21.27
C ILE A 9 5.42 -11.76 21.68
N LEU A 10 5.17 -11.43 22.95
CA LEU A 10 5.42 -10.08 23.47
C LEU A 10 6.92 -9.78 23.66
N HIS A 11 7.75 -10.72 24.11
CA HIS A 11 9.18 -10.50 24.32
C HIS A 11 9.96 -10.31 23.00
N THR A 12 9.63 -11.09 21.97
CA THR A 12 10.22 -10.96 20.62
C THR A 12 9.79 -9.65 19.95
N ALA A 13 8.55 -9.20 20.19
CA ALA A 13 8.07 -7.91 19.71
C ALA A 13 8.72 -6.69 20.40
N PHE A 14 9.29 -6.84 21.60
CA PHE A 14 9.81 -5.72 22.40
C PHE A 14 11.34 -5.69 22.63
N THR A 15 12.13 -6.73 22.30
CA THR A 15 13.59 -6.75 22.60
C THR A 15 14.55 -7.03 21.43
N GLY A 16 14.08 -7.49 20.28
CA GLY A 16 14.91 -7.57 19.07
C GLY A 16 16.19 -8.44 19.16
N GLN A 17 16.28 -9.43 20.06
CA GLN A 17 17.37 -10.41 20.06
C GLN A 17 16.89 -11.86 20.18
N LYS A 18 17.50 -12.74 19.36
CA LYS A 18 17.35 -14.20 19.39
C LYS A 18 17.94 -14.77 20.68
N SER A 19 17.21 -15.61 21.40
CA SER A 19 17.75 -16.31 22.57
C SER A 19 18.45 -17.62 22.18
N SER A 20 19.65 -17.80 22.73
CA SER A 20 20.31 -19.09 22.97
C SER A 20 20.28 -19.36 24.50
N PRO A 21 20.27 -20.62 24.97
CA PRO A 21 19.67 -20.97 26.25
C PRO A 21 20.70 -21.10 27.38
N VAL A 22 20.68 -20.20 28.37
CA VAL A 22 21.15 -20.52 29.74
C VAL A 22 20.42 -19.67 30.79
N GLY A 23 19.79 -20.33 31.77
CA GLY A 23 19.72 -19.87 33.17
C GLY A 23 18.48 -19.10 33.64
N ALA A 24 17.36 -19.79 33.86
CA ALA A 24 16.10 -19.23 34.37
C ALA A 24 16.12 -18.66 35.81
N ALA A 25 17.24 -18.72 36.55
CA ALA A 25 17.30 -18.30 37.96
C ALA A 25 17.74 -16.84 38.19
N ALA A 26 18.23 -16.13 37.15
CA ALA A 26 18.63 -14.73 37.28
C ALA A 26 17.51 -13.72 36.93
N ILE A 27 16.40 -14.19 36.36
CA ILE A 27 15.32 -13.34 35.81
C ILE A 27 14.34 -12.86 36.90
N GLU A 28 14.10 -13.65 37.96
CA GLU A 28 13.10 -13.30 38.98
C GLU A 28 13.52 -12.14 39.90
N SER A 29 14.82 -11.96 40.16
CA SER A 29 15.29 -10.87 41.04
C SER A 29 15.30 -9.49 40.37
N HIS A 30 15.20 -9.41 39.03
CA HIS A 30 15.17 -8.12 38.31
C HIS A 30 13.75 -7.60 38.05
N LEU A 31 12.74 -8.48 38.06
CA LEU A 31 11.34 -8.12 37.77
C LEU A 31 10.63 -7.40 38.93
N SER A 32 11.09 -7.54 40.18
CA SER A 32 10.46 -6.90 41.34
C SER A 32 10.69 -5.37 41.42
N CYS A 33 11.71 -4.83 40.74
CA CYS A 33 12.02 -3.40 40.79
C CYS A 33 11.50 -2.62 39.57
N MET A 34 11.11 -3.31 38.50
CA MET A 34 10.60 -2.67 37.27
C MET A 34 9.08 -2.42 37.28
N THR A 35 8.31 -3.08 38.15
CA THR A 35 6.85 -2.96 38.17
C THR A 35 6.33 -1.63 38.73
N ALA A 36 7.15 -0.87 39.48
CA ALA A 36 6.77 0.45 40.00
C ALA A 36 7.13 1.62 39.06
N ALA A 37 7.86 1.36 37.96
CA ALA A 37 8.28 2.38 36.98
C ALA A 37 7.55 2.27 35.63
N LEU A 38 6.67 1.26 35.45
CA LEU A 38 5.96 0.97 34.21
C LEU A 38 4.48 1.41 34.21
N GLU A 39 4.04 2.15 35.23
CA GLU A 39 2.72 2.80 35.26
C GLU A 39 2.43 3.77 34.08
N PRO A 40 3.44 4.32 33.35
CA PRO A 40 3.19 5.11 32.13
C PRO A 40 3.29 4.37 30.78
N TRP A 41 3.42 3.03 30.71
CA TRP A 41 3.82 2.32 29.47
C TRP A 41 2.85 1.22 28.99
N PHE A 42 1.55 1.35 29.27
CA PHE A 42 0.49 0.50 28.72
C PHE A 42 -0.30 1.14 27.55
N ASP A 43 0.23 2.20 26.93
CA ASP A 43 -0.43 2.91 25.83
C ASP A 43 -0.17 2.22 24.47
N ASN A 44 -1.07 1.27 24.10
CA ASN A 44 -1.47 0.84 22.73
C ASN A 44 -1.40 -0.66 22.39
N VAL A 45 -2.41 -1.43 22.82
CA VAL A 45 -2.85 -2.71 22.22
C VAL A 45 -4.42 -2.71 22.33
N PRO A 46 -5.20 -3.25 21.36
CA PRO A 46 -6.31 -2.55 20.68
C PRO A 46 -7.63 -2.29 21.43
N SER A 47 -8.29 -1.21 21.00
CA SER A 47 -9.35 -0.41 21.62
C SER A 47 -10.79 -1.00 21.70
N ARG A 48 -10.98 -2.29 22.00
CA ARG A 48 -12.30 -2.78 22.49
C ARG A 48 -12.27 -3.72 23.70
N LEU A 49 -11.11 -4.29 24.04
CA LEU A 49 -10.97 -5.02 25.31
C LEU A 49 -10.76 -4.07 26.50
N ALA A 50 -10.18 -2.88 26.26
CA ALA A 50 -9.91 -1.88 27.29
C ALA A 50 -11.15 -1.11 27.78
N GLU A 51 -12.22 -0.99 26.97
CA GLU A 51 -13.49 -0.39 27.44
C GLU A 51 -14.25 -1.34 28.38
N LEU A 52 -14.20 -2.65 28.13
CA LEU A 52 -14.73 -3.67 29.03
C LEU A 52 -13.93 -3.77 30.35
N ALA A 53 -12.64 -3.45 30.31
CA ALA A 53 -11.78 -3.41 31.50
C ALA A 53 -12.03 -2.17 32.40
N LYS A 54 -12.65 -1.10 31.86
CA LYS A 54 -12.97 0.13 32.61
C LYS A 54 -14.27 0.05 33.42
N SER A 55 -15.19 -0.87 33.10
CA SER A 55 -16.35 -1.18 33.97
C SER A 55 -15.92 -2.13 35.09
N GLY A 56 -15.55 -1.57 36.24
CA GLY A 56 -14.82 -2.24 37.31
C GLY A 56 -15.27 -3.65 37.72
N LYS A 57 -14.26 -4.50 37.97
CA LYS A 57 -14.21 -5.60 38.97
C LYS A 57 -15.34 -6.65 39.00
N ARG A 58 -16.16 -6.83 37.96
CA ARG A 58 -17.26 -7.81 38.03
C ARG A 58 -17.33 -8.92 36.99
N ASP A 59 -16.38 -9.04 36.07
CA ASP A 59 -16.55 -10.06 35.02
C ASP A 59 -15.23 -10.66 34.47
N GLN A 60 -14.31 -11.02 35.37
CA GLN A 60 -13.14 -11.83 35.02
C GLN A 60 -13.55 -13.14 34.33
N LYS A 61 -14.62 -13.77 34.82
CA LYS A 61 -15.19 -14.97 34.23
C LYS A 61 -15.76 -14.73 32.82
N ARG A 62 -16.19 -13.51 32.50
CA ARG A 62 -16.76 -13.10 31.19
C ARG A 62 -15.68 -12.69 30.20
N LEU A 63 -14.54 -12.16 30.68
CA LEU A 63 -13.31 -11.99 29.91
C LEU A 63 -12.68 -13.35 29.56
N GLU A 64 -12.65 -14.26 30.53
CA GLU A 64 -12.29 -15.66 30.31
C GLU A 64 -13.29 -16.34 29.35
N ASP A 65 -14.61 -16.14 29.51
CA ASP A 65 -15.63 -16.66 28.57
C ASP A 65 -15.50 -16.04 27.17
N VAL A 66 -15.10 -14.76 27.03
CA VAL A 66 -14.88 -14.11 25.73
C VAL A 66 -13.57 -14.57 25.10
N ALA A 67 -12.51 -14.75 25.88
CA ALA A 67 -11.24 -15.31 25.42
C ALA A 67 -11.39 -16.81 25.07
N GLU A 68 -12.16 -17.56 25.86
CA GLU A 68 -12.56 -18.94 25.59
C GLU A 68 -13.51 -19.01 24.40
N ARG A 69 -14.47 -18.10 24.22
CA ARG A 69 -15.32 -18.04 23.01
C ARG A 69 -14.54 -17.61 21.77
N LEU A 70 -13.58 -16.70 21.89
CA LEU A 70 -12.68 -16.33 20.78
C LEU A 70 -11.73 -17.47 20.42
N ASN A 71 -11.26 -18.25 21.40
CA ASN A 71 -10.45 -19.45 21.18
C ASN A 71 -11.28 -20.68 20.75
N ALA A 72 -12.53 -20.81 21.21
CA ALA A 72 -13.45 -21.92 20.92
C ALA A 72 -14.28 -21.68 19.66
N SER A 73 -14.25 -20.48 19.08
CA SER A 73 -14.96 -20.14 17.83
C SER A 73 -14.15 -20.40 16.56
N TYR A 74 -12.96 -20.99 16.67
CA TYR A 74 -12.21 -21.47 15.51
C TYR A 74 -11.86 -22.94 15.72
N ASP A 75 -12.73 -23.84 15.27
CA ASP A 75 -12.31 -25.18 14.87
C ASP A 75 -11.29 -24.99 13.73
N LYS A 76 -10.03 -24.76 14.08
CA LYS A 76 -8.95 -24.56 13.12
C LYS A 76 -8.80 -25.85 12.34
N VAL A 77 -9.19 -25.79 11.06
CA VAL A 77 -9.13 -26.94 10.15
C VAL A 77 -7.68 -27.41 10.11
N GLN A 78 -7.45 -28.62 10.59
CA GLN A 78 -6.12 -29.23 10.64
C GLN A 78 -5.73 -29.75 9.25
N PRO A 79 -4.42 -29.78 8.92
CA PRO A 79 -3.95 -30.34 7.65
C PRO A 79 -4.29 -31.83 7.54
N GLN A 80 -4.95 -32.21 6.45
CA GLN A 80 -5.42 -33.56 6.19
C GLN A 80 -4.49 -34.31 5.24
N THR A 81 -4.05 -33.66 4.17
CA THR A 81 -3.18 -34.27 3.15
C THR A 81 -1.70 -34.16 3.51
N GLU A 82 -0.86 -35.02 2.93
CA GLU A 82 0.60 -34.93 3.13
C GLU A 82 1.18 -33.62 2.58
N THR A 83 0.65 -33.11 1.47
CA THR A 83 1.04 -31.82 0.91
C THR A 83 0.69 -30.69 1.87
N GLU A 84 -0.54 -30.66 2.41
CA GLU A 84 -0.97 -29.68 3.42
C GLU A 84 -0.08 -29.72 4.66
N LYS A 85 0.21 -30.90 5.24
CA LYS A 85 1.05 -31.02 6.44
C LYS A 85 2.45 -30.44 6.23
N ARG A 86 3.03 -30.66 5.05
CA ARG A 86 4.35 -30.14 4.69
C ARG A 86 4.34 -28.62 4.49
N VAL A 87 3.36 -28.08 3.77
CA VAL A 87 3.18 -26.63 3.63
C VAL A 87 2.92 -25.97 4.99
N TYR A 88 2.07 -26.58 5.82
CA TYR A 88 1.78 -26.14 7.19
C TYR A 88 3.05 -26.08 8.04
N THR A 89 3.91 -27.11 7.96
CA THR A 89 5.20 -27.14 8.68
C THR A 89 6.13 -26.01 8.25
N ILE A 90 6.19 -25.71 6.94
CA ILE A 90 6.95 -24.56 6.42
C ILE A 90 6.41 -23.27 7.06
N TRP A 91 5.09 -23.09 7.07
CA TRP A 91 4.47 -21.90 7.67
C TRP A 91 4.74 -21.79 9.17
N CYS A 92 4.70 -22.91 9.92
CA CYS A 92 5.01 -22.90 11.34
C CYS A 92 6.42 -22.38 11.63
N HIS A 93 7.40 -22.79 10.81
CA HIS A 93 8.77 -22.30 10.94
C HIS A 93 8.90 -20.83 10.56
N LEU A 94 8.18 -20.37 9.53
CA LEU A 94 8.26 -18.98 9.06
C LEU A 94 7.56 -17.99 9.99
N LEU A 95 6.40 -18.37 10.52
CA LEU A 95 5.57 -17.54 11.40
C LEU A 95 5.94 -17.71 12.88
N GLU A 96 6.82 -18.67 13.19
CA GLU A 96 7.22 -19.03 14.56
C GLU A 96 6.02 -19.38 15.48
N THR A 97 4.98 -19.97 14.90
CA THR A 97 3.74 -20.37 15.59
C THR A 97 3.03 -21.51 14.88
N ASP A 98 2.27 -22.32 15.58
CA ASP A 98 1.36 -23.35 15.05
C ASP A 98 -0.11 -23.01 15.30
N ALA A 99 -0.39 -21.77 15.71
CA ALA A 99 -1.71 -21.32 16.10
C ALA A 99 -2.55 -20.83 14.91
N PHE A 100 -2.70 -21.62 13.84
CA PHE A 100 -3.55 -21.30 12.67
C PHE A 100 -4.15 -22.59 12.05
N GLY A 101 -5.18 -22.45 11.22
CA GLY A 101 -5.77 -23.52 10.42
C GLY A 101 -5.34 -23.46 8.96
N VAL A 102 -5.58 -24.52 8.18
CA VAL A 102 -5.16 -24.58 6.77
C VAL A 102 -5.87 -23.59 5.85
N THR A 103 -6.97 -23.00 6.32
CA THR A 103 -7.77 -21.99 5.62
C THR A 103 -7.47 -20.56 6.08
N ASP A 104 -6.58 -20.37 7.05
CA ASP A 104 -6.22 -19.03 7.53
C ASP A 104 -5.34 -18.31 6.50
N ASP A 105 -5.62 -17.02 6.27
CA ASP A 105 -4.86 -16.18 5.35
C ASP A 105 -3.48 -15.84 5.94
N PHE A 106 -2.42 -16.15 5.18
CA PHE A 106 -1.02 -15.95 5.57
C PHE A 106 -0.73 -14.55 6.12
N PHE A 107 -1.27 -13.51 5.47
CA PHE A 107 -0.98 -12.12 5.80
C PHE A 107 -1.81 -11.65 7.00
N GLN A 108 -2.95 -12.26 7.26
CA GLN A 108 -3.76 -12.00 8.46
C GLN A 108 -3.14 -12.59 9.73
N ILE A 109 -2.33 -13.65 9.60
CA ILE A 109 -1.68 -14.33 10.72
C ILE A 109 -0.21 -13.92 10.94
N GLY A 110 0.25 -12.84 10.30
CA GLY A 110 1.59 -12.25 10.53
C GLY A 110 2.58 -12.41 9.37
N GLY A 111 2.15 -12.99 8.25
CA GLY A 111 2.92 -13.06 7.02
C GLY A 111 3.28 -11.69 6.43
N ASN A 112 4.42 -11.60 5.78
CA ASN A 112 4.90 -10.40 5.09
C ASN A 112 5.77 -10.76 3.87
N SER A 113 6.19 -9.78 3.08
CA SER A 113 6.92 -10.01 1.82
C SER A 113 8.24 -10.78 1.98
N ILE A 114 8.97 -10.55 3.08
CA ILE A 114 10.20 -11.30 3.40
C ILE A 114 9.88 -12.76 3.66
N LEU A 115 8.82 -13.03 4.43
CA LEU A 115 8.37 -14.39 4.69
C LEU A 115 7.83 -15.07 3.43
N VAL A 116 7.23 -14.33 2.49
CA VAL A 116 6.84 -14.88 1.17
C VAL A 116 8.07 -15.32 0.38
N ALA A 117 9.12 -14.49 0.30
CA ALA A 117 10.37 -14.84 -0.38
C ALA A 117 10.96 -16.14 0.19
N ARG A 118 11.05 -16.24 1.52
CA ARG A 118 11.50 -17.46 2.21
C ARG A 118 10.55 -18.64 2.00
N MET A 119 9.24 -18.42 1.97
CA MET A 119 8.24 -19.46 1.74
C MET A 119 8.42 -20.11 0.38
N ILE A 120 8.63 -19.31 -0.67
CA ILE A 120 8.89 -19.80 -2.02
C ILE A 120 10.12 -20.69 -2.04
N GLU A 121 11.23 -20.24 -1.47
CA GLU A 121 12.47 -21.00 -1.39
C GLU A 121 12.27 -22.33 -0.65
N ASN A 122 11.59 -22.30 0.50
CA ASN A 122 11.30 -23.51 1.29
C ASN A 122 10.37 -24.48 0.56
N ILE A 123 9.37 -23.98 -0.18
CA ILE A 123 8.49 -24.81 -1.01
C ILE A 123 9.28 -25.43 -2.16
N GLU A 124 10.09 -24.66 -2.87
CA GLU A 124 10.91 -25.19 -3.97
C GLU A 124 11.87 -26.28 -3.49
N ASN A 125 12.56 -26.04 -2.37
CA ASN A 125 13.46 -27.01 -1.77
C ASN A 125 12.74 -28.28 -1.29
N ALA A 126 11.57 -28.12 -0.66
CA ALA A 126 10.81 -29.26 -0.16
C ALA A 126 10.20 -30.09 -1.30
N PHE A 127 9.58 -29.44 -2.28
CA PHE A 127 8.76 -30.12 -3.28
C PHE A 127 9.46 -30.34 -4.62
N SER A 128 10.60 -29.69 -4.87
CA SER A 128 11.25 -29.64 -6.19
C SER A 128 10.30 -29.13 -7.28
N LEU A 129 9.35 -28.28 -6.90
CA LEU A 129 8.33 -27.67 -7.77
C LEU A 129 8.38 -26.15 -7.64
N ARG A 130 8.32 -25.45 -8.77
CA ARG A 130 8.21 -24.00 -8.78
C ARG A 130 6.74 -23.58 -8.67
N ILE A 131 6.40 -22.88 -7.58
CA ILE A 131 5.08 -22.27 -7.42
C ILE A 131 5.07 -20.83 -7.99
N PRO A 132 4.06 -20.45 -8.80
CA PRO A 132 3.83 -19.06 -9.22
C PRO A 132 3.43 -18.18 -8.07
N ILE A 133 3.84 -16.91 -8.09
CA ILE A 133 3.47 -15.96 -7.04
C ILE A 133 1.98 -15.65 -7.08
N ALA A 134 1.40 -15.53 -8.28
CA ALA A 134 -0.04 -15.40 -8.45
C ALA A 134 -0.81 -16.51 -7.72
N GLY A 135 -0.30 -17.75 -7.74
CA GLY A 135 -0.88 -18.88 -7.02
C GLY A 135 -0.87 -18.72 -5.50
N ILE A 136 0.13 -18.03 -4.95
CA ILE A 136 0.21 -17.68 -3.53
C ILE A 136 -0.74 -16.52 -3.23
N TYR A 137 -0.87 -15.53 -4.10
CA TYR A 137 -1.56 -14.27 -3.79
C TYR A 137 -3.06 -14.28 -4.02
N VAL A 138 -3.58 -15.11 -4.92
CA VAL A 138 -5.03 -15.18 -5.13
C VAL A 138 -5.75 -15.67 -3.88
N GLU A 139 -5.20 -16.70 -3.23
CA GLU A 139 -5.73 -17.25 -1.98
C GLU A 139 -4.55 -17.77 -1.14
N PRO A 140 -3.98 -16.94 -0.25
CA PRO A 140 -2.77 -17.25 0.49
C PRO A 140 -3.11 -18.14 1.69
N THR A 141 -3.52 -19.38 1.46
CA THR A 141 -3.85 -20.38 2.49
C THR A 141 -3.00 -21.64 2.29
N VAL A 142 -2.77 -22.40 3.36
CA VAL A 142 -2.06 -23.69 3.28
C VAL A 142 -2.80 -24.65 2.33
N ALA A 143 -4.12 -24.73 2.45
CA ALA A 143 -4.95 -25.61 1.64
C ALA A 143 -4.81 -25.28 0.14
N ARG A 144 -4.86 -24.00 -0.24
CA ARG A 144 -4.75 -23.60 -1.64
C ARG A 144 -3.35 -23.83 -2.20
N ILE A 145 -2.31 -23.45 -1.46
CA ILE A 145 -0.91 -23.68 -1.87
C ILE A 145 -0.66 -25.18 -2.07
N ALA A 146 -1.16 -26.02 -1.16
CA ALA A 146 -1.06 -27.47 -1.30
C ALA A 146 -1.78 -27.99 -2.55
N ALA A 147 -3.01 -27.52 -2.82
CA ALA A 147 -3.76 -27.88 -4.02
C ALA A 147 -2.99 -27.50 -5.31
N ILE A 148 -2.42 -26.30 -5.38
CA ILE A 148 -1.62 -25.85 -6.54
C ILE A 148 -0.39 -26.74 -6.72
N LEU A 149 0.31 -27.11 -5.65
CA LEU A 149 1.46 -28.01 -5.73
C LEU A 149 1.07 -29.42 -6.21
N ASP A 150 -0.10 -29.91 -5.84
CA ASP A 150 -0.61 -31.20 -6.30
C ASP A 150 -1.05 -31.14 -7.77
N GLU A 151 -1.73 -30.06 -8.20
CA GLU A 151 -2.07 -29.80 -9.60
C GLU A 151 -0.83 -29.74 -10.49
N ILE A 152 0.19 -28.98 -10.08
CA ILE A 152 1.48 -28.88 -10.78
C ILE A 152 2.15 -30.25 -10.91
N ARG A 153 2.16 -31.03 -9.82
CA ARG A 153 2.75 -32.37 -9.81
C ARG A 153 2.03 -33.32 -10.77
N ALA A 154 0.71 -33.30 -10.77
CA ALA A 154 -0.11 -34.11 -11.67
C ALA A 154 0.10 -33.71 -13.15
N ALA A 155 0.16 -32.41 -13.44
CA ALA A 155 0.43 -31.89 -14.78
C ALA A 155 1.83 -32.29 -15.27
N TYR A 156 2.85 -32.18 -14.41
CA TYR A 156 4.21 -32.60 -14.73
C TYR A 156 4.30 -34.10 -15.03
N GLN A 157 3.59 -34.94 -14.26
CA GLN A 157 3.52 -36.39 -14.50
C GLN A 157 2.80 -36.74 -15.81
N ALA A 158 1.77 -35.98 -16.18
CA ALA A 158 0.99 -36.22 -17.39
C ALA A 158 1.73 -35.79 -18.67
N ASN A 159 2.45 -34.66 -18.64
CA ASN A 159 3.20 -34.18 -19.81
C ASN A 159 4.46 -33.36 -19.42
N PRO A 160 5.59 -34.03 -19.11
CA PRO A 160 6.83 -33.37 -18.68
C PRO A 160 7.38 -32.36 -19.70
N ALA A 161 7.16 -32.58 -21.01
CA ALA A 161 7.72 -31.77 -22.08
C ALA A 161 7.02 -30.39 -22.27
N GLN A 162 5.81 -30.21 -21.73
CA GLN A 162 5.08 -28.94 -21.76
C GLN A 162 5.22 -28.12 -20.48
N PHE A 163 5.80 -28.68 -19.42
CA PHE A 163 5.94 -28.00 -18.13
C PHE A 163 7.22 -27.14 -18.10
N VAL A 164 7.26 -26.10 -18.92
CA VAL A 164 8.36 -25.12 -18.95
C VAL A 164 7.90 -23.83 -18.26
N GLY A 165 8.01 -23.79 -16.93
CA GLY A 165 8.25 -22.54 -16.18
C GLY A 165 7.19 -21.44 -16.13
N THR A 166 6.04 -21.55 -16.80
CA THR A 166 4.96 -20.53 -16.75
C THR A 166 3.62 -21.17 -16.36
N TYR A 167 3.41 -21.39 -15.06
CA TYR A 167 2.07 -21.65 -14.54
C TYR A 167 1.39 -20.31 -14.21
N HIS A 168 1.18 -19.46 -15.22
CA HIS A 168 0.14 -18.43 -15.14
C HIS A 168 -1.11 -19.07 -15.75
N SER A 169 -1.88 -19.79 -14.94
CA SER A 169 -3.13 -20.33 -15.46
C SER A 169 -4.09 -19.17 -15.66
N GLU A 170 -4.61 -19.00 -16.87
CA GLU A 170 -5.78 -18.14 -17.17
C GLU A 170 -6.90 -18.33 -16.12
N ALA A 171 -7.00 -19.53 -15.54
CA ALA A 171 -7.89 -19.83 -14.43
C ALA A 171 -7.61 -19.02 -13.16
N LEU A 172 -6.33 -18.81 -12.76
CA LEU A 172 -5.99 -17.99 -11.59
C LEU A 172 -6.28 -16.51 -11.84
N ILE A 173 -5.99 -16.00 -13.04
CA ILE A 173 -6.32 -14.61 -13.42
C ILE A 173 -7.84 -14.42 -13.37
N ARG A 174 -8.61 -15.37 -13.93
CA ARG A 174 -10.06 -15.35 -13.88
C ARG A 174 -10.60 -15.43 -12.45
N GLN A 175 -10.07 -16.31 -11.61
CA GLN A 175 -10.47 -16.42 -10.19
C GLN A 175 -10.20 -15.10 -9.44
N HIS A 176 -9.06 -14.47 -9.72
CA HIS A 176 -8.72 -13.17 -9.17
C HIS A 176 -9.76 -12.11 -9.59
N ALA A 177 -10.04 -12.01 -10.89
CA ALA A 177 -11.01 -11.08 -11.45
C ALA A 177 -12.41 -11.28 -10.82
N GLU A 178 -12.89 -12.52 -10.75
CA GLU A 178 -14.18 -12.86 -10.11
C GLU A 178 -14.21 -12.43 -8.63
N THR A 179 -13.10 -12.58 -7.90
CA THR A 179 -12.99 -12.11 -6.50
C THR A 179 -13.13 -10.59 -6.40
N LEU A 180 -12.44 -9.85 -7.28
CA LEU A 180 -12.50 -8.39 -7.31
C LEU A 180 -13.91 -7.90 -7.69
N GLU A 181 -14.50 -8.46 -8.75
CA GLU A 181 -15.85 -8.14 -9.23
C GLU A 181 -16.90 -8.35 -8.13
N ASN A 182 -16.81 -9.44 -7.37
CA ASN A 182 -17.71 -9.72 -6.24
C ASN A 182 -17.61 -8.69 -5.10
N ASP A 183 -16.46 -8.02 -4.95
CA ASP A 183 -16.29 -6.95 -3.98
C ASP A 183 -16.73 -5.57 -4.51
N VAL A 184 -17.12 -5.43 -5.78
CA VAL A 184 -17.69 -4.18 -6.31
C VAL A 184 -19.16 -4.06 -5.91
N TYR A 185 -19.40 -3.67 -4.66
CA TYR A 185 -20.74 -3.40 -4.16
C TYR A 185 -20.75 -2.28 -3.11
N LEU A 186 -21.90 -1.63 -2.98
CA LEU A 186 -22.16 -0.59 -1.99
C LEU A 186 -23.53 -0.80 -1.35
N LYS A 187 -23.58 -0.76 0.00
CA LYS A 187 -24.83 -0.90 0.76
C LYS A 187 -25.91 0.06 0.25
N GLU A 188 -27.14 -0.42 0.16
CA GLU A 188 -28.26 0.36 -0.40
C GLU A 188 -28.60 1.60 0.44
N SER A 189 -28.30 1.60 1.74
CA SER A 189 -28.48 2.75 2.62
C SER A 189 -27.51 3.91 2.34
N VAL A 190 -26.48 3.71 1.52
CA VAL A 190 -25.51 4.76 1.17
C VAL A 190 -26.00 5.49 -0.08
N ARG A 191 -26.82 6.52 0.15
CA ARG A 191 -27.50 7.34 -0.86
C ARG A 191 -27.65 8.78 -0.37
N PRO A 192 -27.77 9.76 -1.28
CA PRO A 192 -27.90 11.18 -0.92
C PRO A 192 -29.32 11.58 -0.48
N ASP A 193 -30.31 10.70 -0.64
CA ASP A 193 -31.74 11.01 -0.52
C ASP A 193 -32.10 11.68 0.83
N GLY A 194 -32.66 12.90 0.77
CA GLY A 194 -33.12 13.65 1.95
C GLY A 194 -32.03 14.32 2.79
N LEU A 195 -30.76 14.23 2.40
CA LEU A 195 -29.65 14.86 3.13
C LEU A 195 -29.47 16.33 2.72
N ILE A 196 -29.22 17.18 3.72
CA ILE A 196 -28.79 18.57 3.48
C ILE A 196 -27.37 18.55 2.91
N HIS A 197 -27.14 19.34 1.86
CA HIS A 197 -25.81 19.48 1.27
C HIS A 197 -24.90 20.30 2.20
N ALA A 198 -23.71 19.78 2.48
CA ALA A 198 -22.67 20.54 3.16
C ALA A 198 -22.06 21.61 2.22
N ASN A 199 -21.22 22.51 2.76
CA ASN A 199 -20.57 23.53 1.96
C ASN A 199 -19.31 22.97 1.28
N TRP A 200 -19.45 22.44 0.05
CA TRP A 200 -18.35 21.73 -0.62
C TRP A 200 -17.24 22.63 -1.14
N TYR A 201 -17.58 23.83 -1.62
CA TYR A 201 -16.62 24.73 -2.30
C TYR A 201 -16.04 25.81 -1.39
N GLN A 202 -16.64 26.02 -0.21
CA GLN A 202 -16.10 26.85 0.87
C GLN A 202 -16.23 26.12 2.21
N PRO A 203 -15.57 24.96 2.37
CA PRO A 203 -15.76 24.12 3.55
C PRO A 203 -15.23 24.80 4.82
N ASP A 204 -15.97 24.66 5.91
CA ASP A 204 -15.50 25.04 7.24
C ASP A 204 -14.65 23.93 7.85
N THR A 205 -15.00 22.67 7.59
CA THR A 205 -14.30 21.49 8.10
C THR A 205 -14.05 20.44 7.01
N ILE A 206 -12.77 20.06 6.87
CA ILE A 206 -12.31 19.02 5.96
C ILE A 206 -11.86 17.80 6.77
N LEU A 207 -12.20 16.59 6.33
CA LEU A 207 -11.60 15.35 6.83
C LEU A 207 -10.55 14.85 5.83
N LEU A 208 -9.31 14.66 6.28
CA LEU A 208 -8.23 14.07 5.48
C LEU A 208 -7.84 12.71 6.06
N THR A 209 -7.90 11.66 5.25
CA THR A 209 -7.31 10.35 5.59
C THR A 209 -5.91 10.23 5.00
N GLY A 210 -5.02 9.51 5.68
CA GLY A 210 -3.65 9.28 5.18
C GLY A 210 -2.72 10.49 5.32
N ALA A 211 -3.04 11.44 6.20
CA ALA A 211 -2.25 12.67 6.44
C ALA A 211 -0.81 12.43 6.94
N THR A 212 -0.47 11.20 7.35
CA THR A 212 0.89 10.80 7.77
C THR A 212 1.68 10.11 6.66
N GLY A 213 1.08 9.88 5.48
CA GLY A 213 1.76 9.37 4.30
C GLY A 213 2.37 10.48 3.46
N TYR A 214 3.22 10.11 2.49
CA TYR A 214 3.97 11.05 1.65
C TYR A 214 3.06 12.05 0.93
N LEU A 215 2.17 11.60 0.03
CA LEU A 215 1.20 12.48 -0.63
C LEU A 215 0.27 13.18 0.37
N GLY A 216 -0.09 12.51 1.47
CA GLY A 216 -0.99 13.06 2.48
C GLY A 216 -0.45 14.31 3.19
N LEU A 217 0.87 14.36 3.44
CA LEU A 217 1.51 15.54 4.03
C LEU A 217 1.49 16.73 3.05
N HIS A 218 1.74 16.49 1.76
CA HIS A 218 1.66 17.53 0.73
C HIS A 218 0.21 17.94 0.44
N LEU A 219 -0.76 17.03 0.53
CA LEU A 219 -2.18 17.38 0.48
C LEU A 219 -2.56 18.27 1.67
N LEU A 220 -2.11 17.93 2.87
CA LEU A 220 -2.34 18.76 4.05
C LEU A 220 -1.74 20.17 3.86
N GLU A 221 -0.50 20.25 3.35
CA GLU A 221 0.12 21.53 2.99
C GLU A 221 -0.75 22.34 2.03
N GLN A 222 -1.24 21.72 0.94
CA GLN A 222 -2.04 22.42 -0.07
C GLN A 222 -3.43 22.80 0.43
N LEU A 223 -4.08 21.95 1.23
CA LEU A 223 -5.35 22.29 1.91
C LEU A 223 -5.18 23.50 2.83
N LEU A 224 -4.07 23.57 3.57
CA LEU A 224 -3.76 24.71 4.42
C LEU A 224 -3.43 25.97 3.59
N LYS A 225 -2.80 25.85 2.43
CA LYS A 225 -2.48 27.02 1.59
C LYS A 225 -3.68 27.56 0.81
N GLN A 226 -4.55 26.67 0.33
CA GLN A 226 -5.60 27.03 -0.62
C GLN A 226 -6.99 27.18 0.03
N THR A 227 -7.15 26.84 1.31
CA THR A 227 -8.42 26.94 2.03
C THR A 227 -8.26 27.60 3.40
N SER A 228 -9.34 28.20 3.91
CA SER A 228 -9.45 28.66 5.30
C SER A 228 -9.98 27.58 6.26
N ALA A 229 -10.34 26.40 5.75
CA ALA A 229 -11.00 25.34 6.50
C ALA A 229 -10.14 24.83 7.67
N ARG A 230 -10.79 24.33 8.71
CA ARG A 230 -10.15 23.46 9.70
C ARG A 230 -9.98 22.07 9.08
N VAL A 231 -8.80 21.45 9.24
CA VAL A 231 -8.52 20.11 8.69
C VAL A 231 -8.43 19.10 9.83
N ILE A 232 -9.33 18.12 9.83
CA ILE A 232 -9.29 16.97 10.73
C ILE A 232 -8.51 15.86 10.05
N CYS A 233 -7.40 15.43 10.66
CA CYS A 233 -6.59 14.33 10.16
C CYS A 233 -6.92 13.02 10.90
N LEU A 234 -7.41 12.02 10.17
CA LEU A 234 -7.59 10.67 10.72
C LEU A 234 -6.25 9.91 10.70
N CYS A 235 -5.74 9.55 11.88
CA CYS A 235 -4.40 9.01 12.07
C CYS A 235 -4.39 7.78 12.98
N ARG A 236 -3.53 6.82 12.67
CA ARG A 236 -3.14 5.77 13.62
C ARG A 236 -2.09 6.32 14.58
N ALA A 237 -2.43 6.55 15.85
CA ALA A 237 -1.48 6.97 16.88
C ALA A 237 -2.02 6.55 18.26
N SER A 238 -1.22 6.71 19.32
CA SER A 238 -1.69 6.54 20.71
C SER A 238 -2.75 7.57 21.07
N ASP A 239 -2.51 8.80 20.66
CA ASP A 239 -3.28 9.96 21.07
C ASP A 239 -3.06 11.10 20.06
N LYS A 240 -3.79 12.20 20.27
CA LYS A 240 -3.73 13.38 19.38
C LYS A 240 -2.34 14.04 19.36
N GLN A 241 -1.60 14.01 20.46
CA GLN A 241 -0.27 14.61 20.55
C GLN A 241 0.73 13.81 19.72
N HIS A 242 0.74 12.49 19.85
CA HIS A 242 1.54 11.62 19.00
C HIS A 242 1.17 11.78 17.51
N ALA A 243 -0.12 11.90 17.17
CA ALA A 243 -0.54 12.19 15.80
C ALA A 243 0.03 13.53 15.29
N ARG A 244 0.02 14.57 16.12
CA ARG A 244 0.60 15.89 15.83
C ARG A 244 2.10 15.81 15.61
N ASP A 245 2.82 15.10 16.47
CA ASP A 245 4.27 14.95 16.37
C ASP A 245 4.67 14.17 15.10
N ARG A 246 3.93 13.11 14.74
CA ARG A 246 4.14 12.40 13.48
C ARG A 246 4.00 13.29 12.25
N ILE A 247 3.00 14.18 12.20
CA ILE A 247 2.86 15.14 11.10
C ILE A 247 4.00 16.15 11.09
N ARG A 248 4.39 16.67 12.26
CA ARG A 248 5.52 17.62 12.38
C ARG A 248 6.84 16.99 11.91
N ASP A 249 7.10 15.76 12.30
CA ASP A 249 8.28 15.01 11.87
C ASP A 249 8.23 14.75 10.37
N GLY A 250 7.06 14.39 9.82
CA GLY A 250 6.84 14.26 8.39
C GLY A 250 7.11 15.57 7.62
N PHE A 251 6.59 16.69 8.11
CA PHE A 251 6.85 18.01 7.52
C PHE A 251 8.33 18.38 7.56
N LYS A 252 9.00 18.15 8.69
CA LYS A 252 10.45 18.38 8.81
C LYS A 252 11.23 17.49 7.84
N HIS A 253 10.90 16.21 7.78
CA HIS A 253 11.57 15.23 6.91
C HIS A 253 11.44 15.66 5.45
N TYR A 254 10.21 15.90 4.96
CA TYR A 254 9.94 16.28 3.57
C TYR A 254 10.09 17.78 3.28
N ARG A 255 10.66 18.56 4.20
CA ARG A 255 10.93 20.00 4.04
C ARG A 255 9.68 20.82 3.69
N ILE A 256 8.55 20.48 4.30
CA ILE A 256 7.27 21.16 4.16
C ILE A 256 7.18 22.27 5.21
N ASP A 257 6.94 23.50 4.75
CA ASP A 257 6.68 24.65 5.61
C ASP A 257 5.24 25.14 5.44
N VAL A 258 4.50 25.10 6.54
CA VAL A 258 3.11 25.59 6.63
C VAL A 258 2.98 26.82 7.54
N GLY A 259 4.09 27.37 8.07
CA GLY A 259 4.07 28.43 9.07
C GLY A 259 3.15 28.10 10.25
N HIS A 260 2.19 28.98 10.54
CA HIS A 260 1.17 28.80 11.59
C HIS A 260 -0.01 27.90 11.16
N GLY A 261 0.00 27.33 9.94
CA GLY A 261 -1.12 26.55 9.40
C GLY A 261 -1.50 25.32 10.24
N LEU A 262 -0.55 24.74 10.99
CA LEU A 262 -0.82 23.58 11.86
C LEU A 262 -1.76 23.89 13.04
N GLU A 263 -2.03 25.17 13.33
CA GLU A 263 -3.05 25.59 14.31
C GLU A 263 -4.48 25.26 13.84
N ARG A 264 -4.70 25.14 12.53
CA ARG A 264 -5.99 24.72 11.94
C ARG A 264 -6.14 23.20 11.83
N VAL A 265 -5.19 22.42 12.33
CA VAL A 265 -5.22 20.96 12.22
C VAL A 265 -5.64 20.32 13.55
N ASP A 266 -6.72 19.55 13.50
CA ASP A 266 -7.16 18.67 14.59
C ASP A 266 -6.97 17.19 14.18
N PHE A 267 -7.00 16.29 15.15
CA PHE A 267 -6.67 14.89 14.97
C PHE A 267 -7.78 14.00 15.51
N VAL A 268 -8.07 12.95 14.74
CA VAL A 268 -8.94 11.85 15.18
C VAL A 268 -8.12 10.56 15.10
N ILE A 269 -8.11 9.81 16.20
CA ILE A 269 -7.41 8.53 16.27
C ILE A 269 -8.31 7.45 15.72
N GLY A 270 -7.84 6.79 14.65
CA GLY A 270 -8.60 5.76 13.95
C GLY A 270 -7.72 4.97 13.00
N ASP A 271 -8.25 3.84 12.53
CA ASP A 271 -7.61 2.94 11.59
C ASP A 271 -8.56 2.64 10.43
N LEU A 272 -8.11 2.91 9.20
CA LEU A 272 -8.88 2.64 7.99
C LEU A 272 -9.24 1.17 7.83
N GLY A 273 -8.42 0.25 8.35
CA GLY A 273 -8.67 -1.19 8.30
C GLY A 273 -9.76 -1.68 9.25
N LEU A 274 -10.32 -0.82 10.10
CA LEU A 274 -11.36 -1.18 11.06
C LEU A 274 -12.75 -0.65 10.65
N PRO A 275 -13.85 -1.34 11.03
CA PRO A 275 -15.20 -0.83 10.82
C PRO A 275 -15.38 0.57 11.41
N ARG A 276 -16.02 1.48 10.65
CA ARG A 276 -16.18 2.90 11.03
C ARG A 276 -14.85 3.58 11.38
N PHE A 277 -13.78 3.17 10.73
CA PHE A 277 -12.41 3.60 11.00
C PHE A 277 -11.93 3.34 12.45
N GLY A 278 -12.55 2.40 13.16
CA GLY A 278 -12.27 2.13 14.58
C GLY A 278 -12.78 3.22 15.53
N LEU A 279 -13.65 4.12 15.05
CA LEU A 279 -14.15 5.24 15.84
C LEU A 279 -15.29 4.83 16.77
N LEU A 280 -15.32 5.49 17.93
CA LEU A 280 -16.47 5.44 18.84
C LEU A 280 -17.71 6.08 18.17
N PRO A 281 -18.93 5.63 18.52
CA PRO A 281 -20.17 6.17 17.96
C PRO A 281 -20.28 7.70 18.07
N GLU A 282 -19.83 8.29 19.16
CA GLU A 282 -19.90 9.73 19.43
C GLU A 282 -18.99 10.50 18.47
N THR A 283 -17.74 10.05 18.30
CA THR A 283 -16.79 10.62 17.34
C THR A 283 -17.29 10.48 15.90
N TRP A 284 -17.88 9.33 15.57
CA TRP A 284 -18.49 9.10 14.25
C TRP A 284 -19.61 10.11 13.98
N THR A 285 -20.54 10.28 14.93
CA THR A 285 -21.64 11.25 14.83
C THR A 285 -21.11 12.67 14.70
N GLN A 286 -20.13 13.06 15.51
CA GLN A 286 -19.50 14.38 15.42
C GLN A 286 -18.90 14.63 14.02
N LEU A 287 -18.19 13.66 13.45
CA LEU A 287 -17.66 13.79 12.09
C LEU A 287 -18.77 13.86 11.04
N ALA A 288 -19.80 13.02 11.17
CA ALA A 288 -20.94 13.02 10.26
C ALA A 288 -21.68 14.36 10.24
N GLU A 289 -21.79 15.01 11.41
CA GLU A 289 -22.48 16.29 11.61
C GLU A 289 -21.60 17.52 11.36
N SER A 290 -20.27 17.41 11.37
CA SER A 290 -19.35 18.57 11.28
C SER A 290 -18.55 18.67 9.97
N VAL A 291 -18.27 17.57 9.29
CA VAL A 291 -17.40 17.55 8.09
C VAL A 291 -18.18 17.96 6.84
N ASP A 292 -17.62 18.87 6.04
CA ASP A 292 -18.20 19.30 4.77
C ASP A 292 -17.68 18.49 3.58
N VAL A 293 -16.37 18.19 3.61
CA VAL A 293 -15.65 17.55 2.51
C VAL A 293 -14.69 16.51 3.05
N ILE A 294 -14.59 15.37 2.37
CA ILE A 294 -13.68 14.27 2.71
C ILE A 294 -12.64 14.13 1.59
N TYR A 295 -11.36 14.23 1.94
CA TYR A 295 -10.24 13.83 1.10
C TYR A 295 -9.77 12.46 1.54
N HIS A 296 -10.20 11.44 0.81
CA HIS A 296 -9.85 10.05 1.10
C HIS A 296 -8.59 9.67 0.33
N ASN A 297 -7.44 9.95 0.95
CA ASN A 297 -6.10 9.68 0.42
C ASN A 297 -5.43 8.44 1.04
N GLY A 298 -5.77 8.10 2.28
CA GLY A 298 -5.16 6.98 2.98
C GLY A 298 -5.40 5.65 2.28
N ALA A 299 -4.30 4.93 2.01
CA ALA A 299 -4.27 3.61 1.41
C ALA A 299 -3.03 2.85 1.91
N LEU A 300 -3.09 1.51 1.85
CA LEU A 300 -1.90 0.66 1.94
C LEU A 300 -1.38 0.43 0.51
N VAL A 301 -0.22 1.01 0.22
CA VAL A 301 0.46 0.87 -1.08
C VAL A 301 1.54 -0.18 -0.95
N ASN A 302 1.28 -1.36 -1.49
CA ASN A 302 2.23 -2.47 -1.49
C ASN A 302 1.98 -3.35 -2.72
N PHE A 303 2.96 -3.40 -3.62
CA PHE A 303 2.87 -4.15 -4.88
C PHE A 303 3.16 -5.64 -4.74
N ILE A 304 3.57 -6.08 -3.55
CA ILE A 304 3.88 -7.48 -3.23
C ILE A 304 2.70 -8.10 -2.47
N TYR A 305 1.84 -7.32 -1.83
CA TYR A 305 0.76 -7.90 -1.03
C TYR A 305 -0.39 -8.38 -1.92
N PRO A 306 -1.03 -9.50 -1.57
CA PRO A 306 -2.24 -9.94 -2.25
C PRO A 306 -3.39 -8.96 -1.98
N TYR A 307 -4.42 -9.05 -2.81
CA TYR A 307 -5.63 -8.25 -2.65
C TYR A 307 -6.26 -8.40 -1.25
N SER A 308 -6.30 -9.61 -0.69
CA SER A 308 -6.89 -9.86 0.63
C SER A 308 -6.24 -9.04 1.74
N ALA A 309 -4.92 -8.86 1.70
CA ALA A 309 -4.16 -8.06 2.66
C ALA A 309 -4.38 -6.55 2.52
N LEU A 310 -4.82 -6.09 1.34
CA LEU A 310 -5.06 -4.68 1.03
C LEU A 310 -6.54 -4.29 1.19
N LYS A 311 -7.46 -5.25 1.07
CA LYS A 311 -8.91 -5.06 1.02
C LYS A 311 -9.44 -4.18 2.15
N ASN A 312 -9.13 -4.48 3.40
CA ASN A 312 -9.69 -3.74 4.54
C ASN A 312 -9.35 -2.24 4.46
N ILE A 313 -8.10 -1.92 4.13
CA ILE A 313 -7.62 -0.53 4.10
C ILE A 313 -8.01 0.17 2.81
N ASN A 314 -7.93 -0.47 1.65
CA ASN A 314 -8.14 0.20 0.36
C ASN A 314 -9.60 0.18 -0.09
N VAL A 315 -10.35 -0.87 0.26
CA VAL A 315 -11.70 -1.14 -0.25
C VAL A 315 -12.76 -0.90 0.83
N ASP A 316 -12.65 -1.56 1.98
CA ASP A 316 -13.67 -1.45 3.04
C ASP A 316 -13.68 -0.06 3.67
N SER A 317 -12.50 0.57 3.78
CA SER A 317 -12.39 1.96 4.21
C SER A 317 -13.03 2.94 3.22
N THR A 318 -12.99 2.65 1.91
CA THR A 318 -13.68 3.43 0.88
C THR A 318 -15.20 3.36 1.06
N ARG A 319 -15.76 2.17 1.33
CA ARG A 319 -17.19 2.03 1.69
C ARG A 319 -17.53 2.80 2.96
N THR A 320 -16.62 2.78 3.95
CA THR A 320 -16.79 3.53 5.20
C THR A 320 -16.77 5.05 4.97
N ALA A 321 -15.88 5.55 4.10
CA ALA A 321 -15.83 6.96 3.71
C ALA A 321 -17.12 7.40 3.01
N LEU A 322 -17.66 6.58 2.10
CA LEU A 322 -18.94 6.83 1.44
C LEU A 322 -20.12 6.80 2.41
N ALA A 323 -20.12 5.88 3.38
CA ALA A 323 -21.11 5.85 4.44
C ALA A 323 -21.07 7.14 5.27
N LEU A 324 -19.89 7.63 5.64
CA LEU A 324 -19.73 8.91 6.34
C LEU A 324 -20.20 10.09 5.48
N ALA A 325 -19.90 10.07 4.18
CA ALA A 325 -20.33 11.08 3.22
C ALA A 325 -21.86 11.19 3.10
N CYS A 326 -22.57 10.08 3.35
CA CYS A 326 -24.04 9.99 3.32
C CYS A 326 -24.69 9.91 4.72
N THR A 327 -23.98 10.30 5.79
CA THR A 327 -24.55 10.32 7.16
C THR A 327 -24.73 11.76 7.64
N ALA A 328 -25.93 12.09 8.17
CA ALA A 328 -26.36 13.39 8.72
C ALA A 328 -26.44 14.55 7.71
N ARG A 329 -25.41 14.74 6.89
CA ARG A 329 -25.36 15.69 5.78
C ARG A 329 -24.50 15.17 4.64
N LEU A 330 -24.84 15.57 3.42
CA LEU A 330 -24.19 15.11 2.19
C LEU A 330 -22.86 15.85 1.99
N LYS A 331 -21.77 15.08 1.99
CA LYS A 331 -20.39 15.57 1.87
C LYS A 331 -19.84 15.21 0.52
N HIS A 332 -19.02 16.07 -0.07
CA HIS A 332 -18.23 15.72 -1.25
C HIS A 332 -17.08 14.80 -0.83
N LEU A 333 -16.95 13.65 -1.49
CA LEU A 333 -15.80 12.75 -1.33
C LEU A 333 -14.82 12.92 -2.50
N HIS A 334 -13.64 13.49 -2.23
CA HIS A 334 -12.50 13.47 -3.15
C HIS A 334 -11.66 12.22 -2.87
N TYR A 335 -11.64 11.28 -3.80
CA TYR A 335 -10.94 10.02 -3.67
C TYR A 335 -9.61 10.00 -4.42
N VAL A 336 -8.52 9.69 -3.73
CA VAL A 336 -7.21 9.48 -4.36
C VAL A 336 -7.07 8.02 -4.76
N SER A 337 -7.30 7.77 -6.03
CA SER A 337 -7.04 6.51 -6.72
C SER A 337 -5.58 6.44 -7.20
N SER A 338 -5.32 5.75 -8.30
CA SER A 338 -4.04 5.63 -9.00
C SER A 338 -4.29 5.23 -10.44
N VAL A 339 -3.39 5.58 -11.37
CA VAL A 339 -3.40 5.02 -12.73
C VAL A 339 -3.33 3.50 -12.76
N ASN A 340 -2.87 2.85 -11.69
CA ASN A 340 -2.90 1.38 -11.56
C ASN A 340 -4.32 0.79 -11.57
N ALA A 341 -5.36 1.57 -11.24
CA ALA A 341 -6.75 1.13 -11.43
C ALA A 341 -7.10 0.94 -12.92
N LEU A 342 -6.45 1.68 -13.81
CA LEU A 342 -6.58 1.55 -15.26
C LEU A 342 -5.70 0.41 -15.77
N PHE A 343 -4.46 0.32 -15.29
CA PHE A 343 -3.55 -0.76 -15.68
C PHE A 343 -4.04 -2.15 -15.27
N ALA A 344 -4.87 -2.22 -14.22
CA ALA A 344 -5.50 -3.46 -13.77
C ALA A 344 -6.24 -4.21 -14.88
N THR A 345 -6.83 -3.50 -15.85
CA THR A 345 -7.61 -4.11 -16.94
C THR A 345 -6.75 -4.57 -18.12
N GLU A 346 -5.49 -4.11 -18.20
CA GLU A 346 -4.62 -4.26 -19.38
C GLU A 346 -5.29 -3.78 -20.69
N SER A 347 -6.26 -2.86 -20.60
CA SER A 347 -6.96 -2.34 -21.78
C SER A 347 -6.10 -1.35 -22.54
N PRO A 348 -6.06 -1.42 -23.88
CA PRO A 348 -5.24 -0.53 -24.68
C PRO A 348 -5.62 0.95 -24.47
N ARG A 349 -4.63 1.84 -24.62
CA ARG A 349 -4.84 3.29 -24.63
C ARG A 349 -5.83 3.72 -25.72
N PRO A 350 -6.51 4.87 -25.58
CA PRO A 350 -6.33 5.90 -24.54
C PRO A 350 -7.01 5.58 -23.20
N TYR A 351 -6.37 5.95 -22.08
CA TYR A 351 -6.98 5.94 -20.75
C TYR A 351 -7.74 7.23 -20.48
N LEU A 352 -9.02 7.23 -20.83
CA LEU A 352 -9.88 8.39 -20.66
C LEU A 352 -10.25 8.63 -19.19
N GLU A 353 -10.57 9.89 -18.88
CA GLU A 353 -11.08 10.32 -17.59
C GLU A 353 -12.59 10.02 -17.46
N ASP A 354 -12.92 8.74 -17.47
CA ASP A 354 -14.27 8.20 -17.33
C ASP A 354 -14.32 6.91 -16.49
N ASP A 355 -15.48 6.26 -16.48
CA ASP A 355 -15.74 5.03 -15.73
C ASP A 355 -15.58 3.74 -16.56
N ARG A 356 -15.01 3.80 -17.77
CA ARG A 356 -14.89 2.64 -18.67
C ARG A 356 -14.12 1.49 -18.03
N ALA A 357 -13.01 1.77 -17.34
CA ALA A 357 -12.20 0.75 -16.69
C ALA A 357 -13.00 -0.10 -15.70
N MET A 358 -14.07 0.46 -15.10
CA MET A 358 -14.93 -0.26 -14.14
C MET A 358 -15.92 -1.23 -14.81
N SER A 359 -15.94 -1.26 -16.14
CA SER A 359 -16.74 -2.20 -16.94
C SER A 359 -15.91 -3.26 -17.65
N GLU A 360 -14.59 -3.21 -17.49
CA GLU A 360 -13.65 -4.15 -18.09
C GLU A 360 -13.11 -5.09 -17.02
N SER A 361 -12.98 -6.38 -17.34
CA SER A 361 -12.46 -7.37 -16.40
C SER A 361 -10.97 -7.14 -16.13
N VAL A 362 -10.58 -7.30 -14.87
CA VAL A 362 -9.19 -7.22 -14.42
C VAL A 362 -8.39 -8.38 -14.99
N ARG A 363 -7.16 -8.08 -15.44
CA ARG A 363 -6.18 -9.05 -15.95
C ARG A 363 -4.89 -9.07 -15.15
N ASP A 364 -4.52 -7.93 -14.57
CA ASP A 364 -3.35 -7.81 -13.70
C ASP A 364 -3.59 -8.63 -12.40
N PRO A 365 -2.73 -9.59 -12.06
CA PRO A 365 -2.82 -10.35 -10.81
C PRO A 365 -2.37 -9.55 -9.57
N SER A 366 -1.92 -8.30 -9.73
CA SER A 366 -1.48 -7.43 -8.65
C SER A 366 -2.61 -7.08 -7.67
N GLY A 367 -2.36 -7.33 -6.37
CA GLY A 367 -3.29 -6.97 -5.31
C GLY A 367 -3.57 -5.46 -5.23
N TYR A 368 -2.54 -4.62 -5.46
CA TYR A 368 -2.69 -3.17 -5.34
C TYR A 368 -3.56 -2.60 -6.45
N SER A 369 -3.26 -2.93 -7.71
CA SER A 369 -4.03 -2.52 -8.88
C SER A 369 -5.49 -2.96 -8.74
N GLY A 370 -5.71 -4.22 -8.38
CA GLY A 370 -7.05 -4.76 -8.10
C GLY A 370 -7.79 -4.01 -6.98
N SER A 371 -7.11 -3.70 -5.88
CA SER A 371 -7.74 -2.97 -4.76
C SER A 371 -8.20 -1.56 -5.15
N LYS A 372 -7.45 -0.87 -6.02
CA LYS A 372 -7.82 0.46 -6.53
C LYS A 372 -8.93 0.38 -7.57
N TRP A 373 -8.91 -0.62 -8.44
CA TRP A 373 -10.00 -0.92 -9.37
C TRP A 373 -11.32 -1.17 -8.62
N VAL A 374 -11.32 -2.02 -7.59
CA VAL A 374 -12.53 -2.28 -6.79
C VAL A 374 -13.04 -1.01 -6.09
N ALA A 375 -12.14 -0.23 -5.49
CA ALA A 375 -12.50 1.01 -4.81
C ALA A 375 -13.13 2.03 -5.76
N GLU A 376 -12.59 2.21 -6.97
CA GLU A 376 -13.22 3.05 -8.00
C GLU A 376 -14.59 2.52 -8.42
N GLY A 377 -14.76 1.21 -8.55
CA GLY A 377 -16.05 0.59 -8.90
C GLY A 377 -17.12 0.91 -7.86
N ILE A 378 -16.79 0.81 -6.58
CA ILE A 378 -17.65 1.17 -5.45
C ILE A 378 -18.02 2.65 -5.49
N ILE A 379 -17.05 3.53 -5.73
CA ILE A 379 -17.27 4.98 -5.83
C ILE A 379 -18.15 5.29 -7.05
N ASN A 380 -17.97 4.59 -8.16
CA ASN A 380 -18.81 4.76 -9.35
C ASN A 380 -20.27 4.36 -9.10
N ILE A 381 -20.53 3.35 -8.26
CA ILE A 381 -21.89 3.03 -7.79
C ILE A 381 -22.46 4.23 -7.00
N ALA A 382 -21.70 4.82 -6.07
CA ALA A 382 -22.14 5.99 -5.31
C ALA A 382 -22.40 7.20 -6.22
N ARG A 383 -21.52 7.45 -7.18
CA ARG A 383 -21.65 8.51 -8.19
C ARG A 383 -22.95 8.36 -8.99
N LYS A 384 -23.24 7.15 -9.48
CA LYS A 384 -24.48 6.82 -10.21
C LYS A 384 -25.74 6.97 -9.34
N ARG A 385 -25.61 6.85 -8.02
CA ARG A 385 -26.67 7.15 -7.03
C ARG A 385 -26.81 8.64 -6.70
N GLY A 386 -25.97 9.52 -7.27
CA GLY A 386 -26.00 10.96 -7.02
C GLY A 386 -25.17 11.44 -5.83
N VAL A 387 -24.33 10.58 -5.24
CA VAL A 387 -23.37 11.03 -4.21
C VAL A 387 -22.28 11.87 -4.89
N PRO A 388 -21.95 13.08 -4.37
CA PRO A 388 -20.91 13.93 -4.93
C PRO A 388 -19.53 13.32 -4.66
N VAL A 389 -18.95 12.72 -5.69
CA VAL A 389 -17.65 12.06 -5.61
C VAL A 389 -16.78 12.46 -6.80
N SER A 390 -15.49 12.69 -6.56
CA SER A 390 -14.51 12.94 -7.62
C SER A 390 -13.33 11.99 -7.43
N ILE A 391 -12.81 11.44 -8.54
CA ILE A 391 -11.73 10.45 -8.54
C ILE A 391 -10.48 11.06 -9.16
N TYR A 392 -9.35 10.96 -8.46
CA TYR A 392 -8.05 11.45 -8.91
C TYR A 392 -7.11 10.27 -9.06
N ARG A 393 -6.48 10.10 -10.22
CA ARG A 393 -5.59 8.96 -10.55
C ARG A 393 -4.17 9.48 -10.78
N PRO A 394 -3.36 9.67 -9.72
CA PRO A 394 -1.94 9.98 -9.87
C PRO A 394 -1.16 8.86 -10.55
N GLY A 395 -0.15 9.27 -11.31
CA GLY A 395 0.94 8.44 -11.81
C GLY A 395 1.89 7.96 -10.72
N LEU A 396 3.13 7.65 -11.09
CA LEU A 396 4.22 7.30 -10.17
C LEU A 396 4.71 8.58 -9.47
N ILE A 397 4.30 8.75 -8.21
CA ILE A 397 4.63 9.94 -7.43
C ILE A 397 6.08 9.90 -6.94
N LEU A 398 6.93 10.81 -7.43
CA LEU A 398 8.30 11.01 -6.96
C LEU A 398 8.46 12.34 -6.21
N GLY A 399 9.69 12.86 -6.19
CA GLY A 399 10.11 13.94 -5.33
C GLY A 399 9.46 15.29 -5.62
N HIS A 400 9.47 16.14 -4.60
CA HIS A 400 9.03 17.52 -4.73
C HIS A 400 9.95 18.31 -5.68
N THR A 401 9.39 19.04 -6.66
CA THR A 401 10.15 19.75 -7.72
C THR A 401 11.24 20.69 -7.22
N ARG A 402 11.00 21.40 -6.11
CA ARG A 402 11.94 22.39 -5.53
C ARG A 402 12.87 21.88 -4.43
N THR A 403 12.51 20.84 -3.69
CA THR A 403 13.29 20.40 -2.52
C THR A 403 13.98 19.06 -2.75
N GLY A 404 13.55 18.30 -3.76
CA GLY A 404 13.93 16.92 -4.00
C GLY A 404 13.35 15.93 -2.99
N ALA A 405 12.58 16.41 -2.02
CA ALA A 405 12.05 15.58 -0.94
C ALA A 405 11.22 14.44 -1.52
N ALA A 406 11.61 13.19 -1.22
CA ALA A 406 11.04 11.98 -1.79
C ALA A 406 11.00 10.85 -0.75
N GLN A 407 10.04 9.95 -0.86
CA GLN A 407 9.98 8.75 -0.01
C GLN A 407 10.92 7.64 -0.54
N GLY A 408 11.50 6.87 0.38
CA GLY A 408 12.37 5.73 0.04
C GLY A 408 11.65 4.40 -0.21
N ASN A 409 10.35 4.32 0.12
CA ASN A 409 9.56 3.09 0.03
C ASN A 409 8.89 2.87 -1.33
N ASP A 410 9.08 3.80 -2.29
CA ASP A 410 8.63 3.61 -3.66
C ASP A 410 9.44 2.51 -4.35
N TYR A 411 8.81 1.71 -5.22
CA TYR A 411 9.45 0.57 -5.86
C TYR A 411 10.68 0.97 -6.70
N LEU A 412 10.61 2.08 -7.44
CA LEU A 412 11.72 2.54 -8.28
C LEU A 412 12.93 2.96 -7.41
N VAL A 413 12.65 3.68 -6.33
CA VAL A 413 13.69 4.17 -5.40
C VAL A 413 14.26 3.04 -4.53
N ALA A 414 13.43 2.11 -4.07
CA ALA A 414 13.85 0.93 -3.34
C ALA A 414 14.70 -0.02 -4.21
N SER A 415 14.27 -0.24 -5.46
CA SER A 415 15.03 -1.04 -6.44
C SER A 415 16.37 -0.38 -6.76
N LEU A 416 16.38 0.95 -6.97
CA LEU A 416 17.62 1.70 -7.18
C LEU A 416 18.63 1.46 -6.05
N LYS A 417 18.21 1.53 -4.78
CA LYS A 417 19.10 1.26 -3.64
C LYS A 417 19.77 -0.12 -3.74
N GLY A 418 19.01 -1.13 -4.16
CA GLY A 418 19.51 -2.47 -4.36
C GLY A 418 20.36 -2.66 -5.61
N TYR A 419 20.03 -2.00 -6.72
CA TYR A 419 20.87 -2.06 -7.92
C TYR A 419 22.20 -1.35 -7.72
N LEU A 420 22.23 -0.26 -6.95
CA LEU A 420 23.46 0.41 -6.58
C LEU A 420 24.39 -0.49 -5.77
N THR A 421 23.89 -1.40 -4.91
CA THR A 421 24.78 -2.33 -4.20
C THR A 421 25.38 -3.41 -5.10
N MET A 422 24.76 -3.68 -6.26
CA MET A 422 25.21 -4.65 -7.25
C MET A 422 26.07 -4.02 -8.36
N GLY A 423 25.93 -2.72 -8.61
CA GLY A 423 26.59 -2.00 -9.71
C GLY A 423 25.94 -2.20 -11.09
N PHE A 424 24.79 -2.87 -11.15
CA PHE A 424 24.03 -3.09 -12.37
C PHE A 424 22.52 -3.15 -12.13
N TYR A 425 21.73 -2.99 -13.20
CA TYR A 425 20.29 -3.24 -13.20
C TYR A 425 19.87 -4.12 -14.40
N PRO A 426 18.85 -4.98 -14.25
CA PRO A 426 18.28 -5.69 -15.39
C PRO A 426 17.60 -4.71 -16.36
N ASP A 427 18.00 -4.72 -17.62
CA ASP A 427 17.43 -3.83 -18.65
C ASP A 427 16.01 -4.26 -19.01
N HIS A 428 15.05 -3.74 -18.26
CA HIS A 428 13.63 -3.96 -18.43
C HIS A 428 13.00 -2.72 -19.05
N ALA A 429 12.57 -2.83 -20.31
CA ALA A 429 11.93 -1.73 -21.03
C ALA A 429 10.55 -1.44 -20.41
N LEU A 430 10.43 -0.36 -19.65
CA LEU A 430 9.18 0.05 -19.00
C LEU A 430 9.03 1.57 -19.06
N LEU A 431 7.84 2.05 -19.38
CA LEU A 431 7.45 3.45 -19.29
C LEU A 431 7.21 3.85 -17.84
N LEU A 432 7.82 4.96 -17.45
CA LEU A 432 7.70 5.59 -16.15
C LEU A 432 6.93 6.90 -16.30
N ASP A 433 5.71 6.86 -15.79
CA ASP A 433 4.84 8.01 -15.63
C ASP A 433 5.16 8.74 -14.32
N ILE A 434 6.30 9.43 -14.28
CA ILE A 434 6.76 10.12 -13.07
C ILE A 434 6.04 11.45 -12.92
N VAL A 435 5.36 11.64 -11.78
CA VAL A 435 4.73 12.91 -11.40
C VAL A 435 5.31 13.45 -10.08
N PRO A 436 5.66 14.74 -9.99
CA PRO A 436 6.09 15.32 -8.72
C PRO A 436 4.95 15.42 -7.70
N VAL A 437 5.24 15.16 -6.42
CA VAL A 437 4.23 15.16 -5.35
C VAL A 437 3.53 16.51 -5.17
N ASP A 438 4.25 17.61 -5.37
CA ASP A 438 3.74 18.96 -5.23
C ASP A 438 2.77 19.32 -6.36
N TYR A 439 3.04 18.85 -7.59
CA TYR A 439 2.09 18.95 -8.69
C TYR A 439 0.80 18.18 -8.39
N VAL A 440 0.91 16.93 -7.94
CA VAL A 440 -0.26 16.08 -7.63
C VAL A 440 -1.11 16.72 -6.54
N ALA A 441 -0.49 17.11 -5.43
CA ALA A 441 -1.19 17.71 -4.30
C ALA A 441 -1.85 19.06 -4.66
N ALA A 442 -1.14 19.92 -5.38
CA ALA A 442 -1.67 21.23 -5.77
C ALA A 442 -2.82 21.07 -6.77
N SER A 443 -2.68 20.20 -7.77
CA SER A 443 -3.71 19.93 -8.77
C SER A 443 -4.98 19.41 -8.13
N LEU A 444 -4.85 18.43 -7.22
CA LEU A 444 -5.99 17.82 -6.57
C LEU A 444 -6.81 18.86 -5.79
N VAL A 445 -6.15 19.63 -4.92
CA VAL A 445 -6.82 20.65 -4.08
C VAL A 445 -7.44 21.76 -4.93
N HIS A 446 -6.75 22.20 -5.98
CA HIS A 446 -7.25 23.22 -6.89
C HIS A 446 -8.52 22.76 -7.63
N ILE A 447 -8.47 21.56 -8.24
CA ILE A 447 -9.59 20.97 -8.98
C ILE A 447 -10.77 20.69 -8.03
N SER A 448 -10.53 20.23 -6.81
CA SER A 448 -11.60 19.94 -5.84
C SER A 448 -12.41 21.17 -5.44
N GLY A 449 -11.84 22.37 -5.50
CA GLY A 449 -12.52 23.62 -5.18
C GLY A 449 -13.49 24.11 -6.26
N GLN A 450 -13.56 23.44 -7.41
CA GLN A 450 -14.29 23.93 -8.59
C GLN A 450 -15.62 23.21 -8.80
N PRO A 451 -16.76 23.94 -8.86
CA PRO A 451 -18.08 23.36 -9.11
C PRO A 451 -18.20 22.53 -10.39
N GLU A 452 -17.57 22.97 -11.47
CA GLU A 452 -17.52 22.32 -12.76
C GLU A 452 -16.76 21.00 -12.76
N CYS A 453 -15.95 20.74 -11.72
CA CYS A 453 -15.14 19.54 -11.55
C CYS A 453 -15.83 18.45 -10.72
N ASN A 454 -17.02 18.73 -10.17
CA ASN A 454 -17.79 17.77 -9.39
C ASN A 454 -18.22 16.57 -10.24
N GLY A 455 -18.13 15.36 -9.66
CA GLY A 455 -18.61 14.13 -10.29
C GLY A 455 -17.70 13.55 -11.38
N LYS A 456 -16.51 14.13 -11.58
CA LYS A 456 -15.59 13.77 -12.67
C LYS A 456 -14.41 12.93 -12.21
N PHE A 457 -13.76 12.33 -13.19
CA PHE A 457 -12.49 11.62 -13.08
C PHE A 457 -11.36 12.54 -13.55
N PHE A 458 -10.19 12.40 -12.93
CA PHE A 458 -9.01 13.20 -13.21
C PHE A 458 -7.78 12.31 -13.24
N ASN A 459 -7.12 12.24 -14.38
CA ASN A 459 -5.84 11.57 -14.53
C ASN A 459 -4.74 12.58 -14.20
N LEU A 460 -3.95 12.29 -13.17
CA LEU A 460 -2.83 13.13 -12.75
C LEU A 460 -1.51 12.42 -13.11
N PHE A 461 -1.36 12.11 -14.40
CA PHE A 461 -0.15 11.53 -14.97
C PHE A 461 0.68 12.55 -15.76
N ASN A 462 1.94 12.25 -16.01
CA ASN A 462 2.88 13.05 -16.79
C ASN A 462 2.63 12.88 -18.29
N PRO A 463 2.29 13.95 -19.02
CA PRO A 463 2.17 13.90 -20.48
C PRO A 463 3.44 13.41 -21.19
N GLU A 464 4.61 13.68 -20.61
CA GLU A 464 5.92 13.34 -21.14
C GLU A 464 6.56 12.25 -20.28
N GLN A 465 6.23 11.00 -20.61
CA GLN A 465 6.75 9.83 -19.90
C GLN A 465 8.16 9.48 -20.37
N ILE A 466 8.94 8.87 -19.48
CA ILE A 466 10.33 8.47 -19.75
C ILE A 466 10.46 6.94 -19.67
N SER A 467 11.52 6.38 -20.22
CA SER A 467 11.84 4.96 -19.98
C SER A 467 12.61 4.76 -18.67
N THR A 468 12.52 3.56 -18.10
CA THR A 468 13.42 3.07 -17.04
C THR A 468 14.89 3.26 -17.38
N ARG A 469 15.29 2.95 -18.62
CA ARG A 469 16.66 3.15 -19.09
C ARG A 469 17.09 4.61 -19.00
N GLN A 470 16.25 5.54 -19.49
CA GLN A 470 16.53 6.97 -19.40
C GLN A 470 16.66 7.46 -17.96
N PHE A 471 15.80 6.97 -17.05
CA PHE A 471 15.91 7.29 -15.63
C PHE A 471 17.27 6.84 -15.04
N PHE A 472 17.70 5.61 -15.34
CA PHE A 472 18.98 5.09 -14.85
C PHE A 472 20.20 5.71 -15.55
N ASP A 473 20.07 6.16 -16.80
CA ASP A 473 21.10 6.97 -17.45
C ASP A 473 21.32 8.28 -16.68
N TRP A 474 20.25 8.96 -16.25
CA TRP A 474 20.39 10.17 -15.42
C TRP A 474 20.95 9.90 -14.02
N VAL A 475 20.68 8.72 -13.45
CA VAL A 475 21.33 8.26 -12.21
C VAL A 475 22.84 8.08 -12.43
N GLN A 476 23.25 7.55 -13.58
CA GLN A 476 24.67 7.44 -13.95
C GLN A 476 25.30 8.80 -14.20
N ASP A 477 24.58 9.73 -14.86
CA ASP A 477 25.02 11.12 -15.08
C ASP A 477 25.26 11.87 -13.76
N PHE A 478 24.52 11.52 -12.71
CA PHE A 478 24.74 12.05 -11.36
C PHE A 478 26.08 11.60 -10.76
N GLY A 479 26.58 10.44 -11.18
CA GLY A 479 27.87 9.88 -10.78
C GLY A 479 27.83 8.43 -10.32
N TYR A 480 26.66 7.80 -10.17
CA TYR A 480 26.58 6.39 -9.76
C TYR A 480 27.04 5.44 -10.87
N ILE A 481 27.69 4.32 -10.50
CA ILE A 481 27.91 3.22 -11.44
C ILE A 481 26.71 2.30 -11.39
N LEU A 482 26.03 2.19 -12.52
CA LEU A 482 24.82 1.41 -12.63
C LEU A 482 24.64 0.94 -14.08
N ASN A 483 25.29 -0.17 -14.43
CA ASN A 483 25.31 -0.64 -15.81
C ASN A 483 24.05 -1.46 -16.15
N PRO A 484 23.45 -1.28 -17.33
CA PRO A 484 22.42 -2.19 -17.79
C PRO A 484 23.01 -3.57 -18.12
N VAL A 485 22.32 -4.63 -17.72
CA VAL A 485 22.61 -6.01 -18.16
C VAL A 485 21.37 -6.63 -18.83
N PRO A 486 21.50 -7.67 -19.67
CA PRO A 486 20.35 -8.34 -20.25
C PRO A 486 19.32 -8.76 -19.18
N PHE A 487 18.04 -8.50 -19.43
CA PHE A 487 16.96 -8.67 -18.44
C PHE A 487 17.00 -10.00 -17.68
N TYR A 488 17.05 -11.14 -18.40
CA TYR A 488 17.03 -12.46 -17.79
C TYR A 488 18.32 -12.76 -17.01
N GLU A 489 19.46 -12.28 -17.49
CA GLU A 489 20.74 -12.45 -16.78
C GLU A 489 20.72 -11.69 -15.45
N GLY A 490 20.33 -10.42 -15.47
CA GLY A 490 20.20 -9.61 -14.25
C GLY A 490 19.14 -10.16 -13.29
N LYS A 491 18.01 -10.63 -13.82
CA LYS A 491 16.94 -11.25 -13.04
C LYS A 491 17.43 -12.49 -12.30
N GLU A 492 18.09 -13.43 -12.98
CA GLU A 492 18.58 -14.65 -12.34
C GLU A 492 19.60 -14.34 -11.23
N GLN A 493 20.48 -13.36 -11.43
CA GLN A 493 21.41 -12.94 -10.37
C GLN A 493 20.66 -12.40 -9.13
N ILE A 494 19.62 -11.57 -9.32
CA ILE A 494 18.81 -11.05 -8.21
C ILE A 494 18.09 -12.17 -7.45
N LEU A 495 17.62 -13.21 -8.15
CA LEU A 495 16.93 -14.34 -7.52
C LEU A 495 17.84 -15.20 -6.62
N THR A 496 19.16 -15.04 -6.71
CA THR A 496 20.14 -15.74 -5.86
C THR A 496 20.56 -14.96 -4.61
N LEU A 497 20.03 -13.75 -4.42
CA LEU A 497 20.39 -12.89 -3.30
C LEU A 497 19.84 -13.42 -1.97
N ASP A 498 20.62 -13.23 -0.91
CA ASP A 498 20.21 -13.56 0.46
C ASP A 498 19.35 -12.46 1.11
N ASP A 499 18.82 -12.78 2.29
CA ASP A 499 17.88 -11.93 3.03
C ASP A 499 18.49 -10.66 3.64
N THR A 500 19.80 -10.45 3.49
CA THR A 500 20.49 -9.23 3.90
C THR A 500 20.48 -8.17 2.80
N HIS A 501 20.24 -8.55 1.55
CA HIS A 501 20.28 -7.63 0.42
C HIS A 501 19.01 -6.75 0.35
N PRO A 502 19.13 -5.44 0.03
CA PRO A 502 17.97 -4.54 -0.09
C PRO A 502 16.89 -4.97 -1.10
N LEU A 503 17.24 -5.78 -2.09
CA LEU A 503 16.29 -6.33 -3.09
C LEU A 503 15.54 -7.57 -2.62
N TYR A 504 15.97 -8.23 -1.54
CA TYR A 504 15.36 -9.49 -1.11
C TYR A 504 13.84 -9.40 -0.89
N PRO A 505 13.30 -8.33 -0.27
CA PRO A 505 11.85 -8.18 -0.14
C PRO A 505 11.10 -8.06 -1.49
N LEU A 506 11.80 -7.66 -2.56
CA LEU A 506 11.24 -7.50 -3.91
C LEU A 506 11.35 -8.77 -4.77
N ILE A 507 12.06 -9.81 -4.32
CA ILE A 507 12.24 -11.06 -5.06
C ILE A 507 10.90 -11.65 -5.54
N PRO A 508 9.82 -11.71 -4.74
CA PRO A 508 8.54 -12.22 -5.23
C PRO A 508 8.05 -11.48 -6.48
N GLN A 509 8.15 -10.15 -6.50
CA GLN A 509 7.74 -9.35 -7.65
C GLN A 509 8.69 -9.56 -8.85
N ILE A 510 10.01 -9.53 -8.62
CA ILE A 510 11.03 -9.69 -9.65
C ILE A 510 10.93 -11.07 -10.33
N ARG A 511 10.55 -12.10 -9.57
CA ARG A 511 10.36 -13.47 -10.05
C ARG A 511 9.29 -13.57 -11.14
N ASP A 512 8.23 -12.78 -11.05
CA ASP A 512 7.14 -12.79 -12.03
C ASP A 512 7.28 -11.71 -13.11
N MET A 513 8.29 -10.82 -13.02
CA MET A 513 8.59 -9.87 -14.08
C MET A 513 8.93 -10.57 -15.41
N THR A 514 8.31 -10.11 -16.49
CA THR A 514 8.57 -10.54 -17.87
C THR A 514 9.49 -9.54 -18.59
N SER A 515 10.15 -9.96 -19.67
CA SER A 515 10.98 -9.04 -20.47
C SER A 515 10.16 -8.08 -21.34
N ARG A 516 8.87 -8.37 -21.51
CA ARG A 516 7.92 -7.55 -22.27
C ARG A 516 6.82 -7.11 -21.31
N PRO A 517 6.74 -5.82 -20.95
CA PRO A 517 5.63 -5.35 -20.17
C PRO A 517 4.35 -5.40 -21.00
N TYR A 518 3.23 -5.20 -20.32
CA TYR A 518 1.96 -4.94 -20.99
C TYR A 518 2.04 -3.68 -21.89
N ARG A 519 1.31 -3.68 -23.02
CA ARG A 519 1.44 -2.70 -24.13
C ARG A 519 1.47 -1.24 -23.67
N ALA A 520 0.58 -0.81 -22.77
CA ALA A 520 0.53 0.61 -22.38
C ALA A 520 1.70 1.06 -21.49
N LEU A 521 2.53 0.11 -21.04
CA LEU A 521 3.74 0.35 -20.28
C LEU A 521 5.00 0.05 -21.10
N ASP A 522 4.87 -0.39 -22.35
CA ASP A 522 5.99 -0.70 -23.23
C ASP A 522 6.43 0.59 -23.97
N PRO A 523 7.71 1.02 -23.83
CA PRO A 523 8.22 2.21 -24.52
C PRO A 523 8.08 2.17 -26.05
N ALA A 524 7.94 0.99 -26.66
CA ALA A 524 7.69 0.85 -28.09
C ALA A 524 6.34 1.44 -28.54
N TYR A 525 5.42 1.69 -27.61
CA TYR A 525 4.09 2.27 -27.88
C TYR A 525 3.89 3.63 -27.21
N ILE A 526 4.98 4.35 -26.93
CA ILE A 526 4.91 5.70 -26.34
C ILE A 526 4.05 6.66 -27.18
N ASP A 527 4.00 6.46 -28.50
CA ASP A 527 3.19 7.26 -29.44
C ASP A 527 1.67 7.04 -29.29
N GLU A 528 1.22 6.05 -28.51
CA GLU A 528 -0.21 5.82 -28.21
C GLU A 528 -0.70 6.67 -27.02
N ILE A 529 0.19 7.39 -26.36
CA ILE A 529 -0.17 8.32 -25.29
C ILE A 529 -0.72 9.59 -25.95
N HIS A 530 -1.97 9.92 -25.63
CA HIS A 530 -2.68 11.08 -26.17
C HIS A 530 -3.12 12.01 -25.02
N PRO A 531 -2.23 12.83 -24.45
CA PRO A 531 -2.51 13.62 -23.25
C PRO A 531 -3.72 14.55 -23.41
N GLU A 532 -3.97 15.08 -24.61
CA GLU A 532 -5.12 15.94 -24.92
C GLU A 532 -6.47 15.22 -24.78
N LEU A 533 -6.49 13.90 -24.96
CA LEU A 533 -7.67 13.06 -24.76
C LEU A 533 -7.73 12.51 -23.34
N GLU A 534 -6.60 12.04 -22.83
CA GLU A 534 -6.48 11.31 -21.57
C GLU A 534 -6.45 12.22 -20.34
N LEU A 535 -6.19 13.52 -20.50
CA LEU A 535 -6.15 14.53 -19.43
C LEU A 535 -7.19 15.64 -19.62
N ARG A 536 -8.22 15.44 -20.44
CA ARG A 536 -9.17 16.50 -20.85
C ARG A 536 -9.79 17.27 -19.67
N ASN A 537 -10.37 16.56 -18.70
CA ASN A 537 -10.93 17.12 -17.47
C ASN A 537 -9.84 17.73 -16.58
N THR A 538 -8.68 17.08 -16.44
CA THR A 538 -7.56 17.62 -15.66
C THR A 538 -7.05 18.94 -16.25
N LEU A 539 -6.78 19.00 -17.54
CA LEU A 539 -6.34 20.22 -18.25
C LEU A 539 -7.39 21.32 -18.16
N SER A 540 -8.68 20.98 -18.30
CA SER A 540 -9.77 21.93 -18.10
C SER A 540 -9.86 22.44 -16.66
N GLY A 541 -9.69 21.57 -15.66
CA GLY A 541 -9.74 21.95 -14.25
C GLY A 541 -8.49 22.71 -13.77
N LEU A 542 -7.37 22.61 -14.49
CA LEU A 542 -6.18 23.41 -14.23
C LEU A 542 -6.10 24.69 -15.07
N ALA A 543 -7.05 24.90 -15.99
CA ALA A 543 -7.08 26.07 -16.85
C ALA A 543 -7.16 27.36 -16.02
N GLY A 544 -6.31 28.33 -16.34
CA GLY A 544 -6.23 29.61 -15.60
C GLY A 544 -5.44 29.56 -14.28
N SER A 545 -4.99 28.37 -13.84
CA SER A 545 -4.01 28.25 -12.74
C SER A 545 -2.57 28.30 -13.27
N ASP A 546 -1.60 28.44 -12.37
CA ASP A 546 -0.16 28.26 -12.66
C ASP A 546 0.32 26.82 -12.44
N ILE A 547 -0.58 25.88 -12.16
CA ILE A 547 -0.24 24.49 -11.85
C ILE A 547 -0.03 23.72 -13.15
N ARG A 548 1.19 23.23 -13.38
CA ARG A 548 1.54 22.42 -14.57
C ARG A 548 2.40 21.24 -14.13
N CYS A 549 2.20 20.09 -14.77
CA CYS A 549 3.12 18.98 -14.62
C CYS A 549 4.42 19.35 -15.34
N PRO A 550 5.59 19.33 -14.68
CA PRO A 550 6.83 19.61 -15.35
C PRO A 550 7.29 18.41 -16.20
N THR A 551 7.99 18.71 -17.28
CA THR A 551 8.84 17.73 -17.96
C THR A 551 9.88 17.19 -16.96
N ILE A 552 10.03 15.88 -16.91
CA ILE A 552 11.05 15.24 -16.06
C ILE A 552 12.41 15.36 -16.75
N THR A 553 13.40 15.87 -16.02
CA THR A 553 14.76 16.06 -16.52
C THR A 553 15.79 15.36 -15.61
N ALA A 554 17.04 15.30 -16.08
CA ALA A 554 18.17 14.85 -15.28
C ALA A 554 18.30 15.65 -13.97
N GLU A 555 18.16 16.98 -14.04
CA GLU A 555 18.28 17.86 -12.86
C GLU A 555 17.24 17.55 -11.79
N TYR A 556 16.00 17.23 -12.19
CA TYR A 556 14.95 16.81 -11.27
C TYR A 556 15.33 15.51 -10.56
N VAL A 557 15.80 14.50 -11.30
CA VAL A 557 16.27 13.24 -10.72
C VAL A 557 17.47 13.47 -9.80
N HIS A 558 18.44 14.27 -10.21
CA HIS A 558 19.61 14.63 -9.41
C HIS A 558 19.23 15.30 -8.09
N GLN A 559 18.20 16.14 -8.10
CA GLN A 559 17.71 16.78 -6.89
C GLN A 559 17.12 15.78 -5.89
N ILE A 560 16.39 14.78 -6.39
CA ILE A 560 15.89 13.66 -5.58
C ILE A 560 17.06 12.87 -5.00
N LEU A 561 18.07 12.53 -5.81
CA LEU A 561 19.25 11.80 -5.35
C LEU A 561 19.98 12.57 -4.24
N ARG A 562 20.19 13.89 -4.38
CA ARG A 562 20.78 14.73 -3.33
C ARG A 562 19.96 14.69 -2.03
N TYR A 563 18.64 14.74 -2.13
CA TYR A 563 17.77 14.63 -0.95
C TYR A 563 17.92 13.25 -0.29
N LEU A 564 17.82 12.16 -1.05
CA LEU A 564 17.92 10.79 -0.52
C LEU A 564 19.29 10.50 0.10
N ILE A 565 20.37 11.07 -0.46
CA ILE A 565 21.70 11.06 0.15
C ILE A 565 21.69 11.82 1.48
N GLY A 566 21.17 13.04 1.49
CA GLY A 566 21.10 13.87 2.71
C GLY A 566 20.22 13.26 3.81
N ALA A 567 19.23 12.46 3.43
CA ALA A 567 18.37 11.70 4.34
C ALA A 567 19.00 10.37 4.80
N GLY A 568 20.18 10.00 4.29
CA GLY A 568 20.87 8.74 4.61
C GLY A 568 20.24 7.49 3.98
N PHE A 569 19.34 7.66 3.00
CA PHE A 569 18.71 6.53 2.32
C PHE A 569 19.62 5.92 1.25
N LEU A 570 20.31 6.78 0.47
CA LEU A 570 21.32 6.40 -0.52
C LEU A 570 22.74 6.74 -0.03
N PRO A 571 23.77 6.00 -0.46
CA PRO A 571 25.15 6.28 -0.08
C PRO A 571 25.65 7.60 -0.69
N ALA A 572 26.31 8.43 0.13
CA ALA A 572 26.87 9.73 -0.27
C ALA A 572 28.16 9.64 -1.09
N THR A 573 28.98 8.64 -0.80
CA THR A 573 30.24 8.38 -1.51
C THR A 573 30.07 7.20 -2.45
N LEU A 574 30.36 7.44 -3.72
CA LEU A 574 30.86 6.43 -4.63
C LEU A 574 32.15 5.90 -3.99
N SER A 575 32.09 4.81 -3.22
CA SER A 575 33.29 4.12 -2.73
C SER A 575 34.26 3.83 -3.90
N GLU A 576 35.51 3.45 -3.63
CA GLU A 576 36.44 3.02 -4.68
C GLU A 576 35.83 1.94 -5.62
N HIS A 577 34.88 1.15 -5.11
CA HIS A 577 34.07 0.17 -5.86
C HIS A 577 33.16 0.80 -6.93
N PHE A 578 32.90 2.10 -6.83
CA PHE A 578 32.05 2.92 -7.69
C PHE A 578 32.86 3.96 -8.49
N LYS A 579 34.19 3.81 -8.60
CA LYS A 579 35.00 4.58 -9.55
C LYS A 579 34.98 3.88 -10.90
N LYS A 580 34.70 4.63 -11.97
CA LYS A 580 34.86 4.15 -13.36
C LYS A 580 36.28 3.63 -13.51
N GLU A 581 36.49 2.32 -13.57
CA GLU A 581 37.55 1.82 -14.42
C GLU A 581 37.07 2.06 -15.85
N ALA A 582 37.53 3.19 -16.41
CA ALA A 582 37.45 3.41 -17.84
C ALA A 582 38.25 2.29 -18.50
N VAL A 583 37.55 1.28 -19.01
CA VAL A 583 38.14 0.31 -19.93
C VAL A 583 38.52 1.10 -21.18
N ALA A 584 39.83 1.24 -21.38
CA ALA A 584 40.44 1.75 -22.59
C ALA A 584 40.21 0.81 -23.78
#